data_AF-A0AAE3QWU8-F1
#
_entry.id   AF-A0AAE3QWU8-F1
#
_cell.length_a   1.000
_cell.length_b   1.000
_cell.length_c   1.000
_cell.angle_alpha   90.00
_cell.angle_beta   90.00
_cell.angle_gamma   90.00
#
_symmetry.space_group_name_H-M   'P 1'
#
loop_
_entity.id
_entity.type
_entity.pdbx_description
1 polymer ?
#
loop_
_entity_poly.entity_id
_entity_poly.type
_entity_poly.pdbx_seq_one_letter_code
_entity_poly.pdbx_strand_id
1 'polypeptide(L)'
;MKNVYIYIALTGMFLNGMVCLGQKKGTEFSYFNLAVPKDTPTVFASGIISTHHNEYNSTFSPDGNVILYTIANNTYYNRFYTIFICKRIKGQWTSPEIVSFSGQYSDADPFFTPDGKGVYFISTRPVVGKAVKEDFDIWYVSYQNETFGKPQHLGNQINSSNDELYPSVSAKGNLYFATENKKTGYDLMISAYKNGQFQKPVGISDSINTDNTEFDAFVAPDESYIIYTSMGGKNNVGSGDLYISFHKGNQWTAGKNLGHNLNSKHMDQCPMVSPDGRLLFFTSFRDSQPYHFEKPVSTSAYLKILNSPLNGLGNIFWVDLHMVLNTL
;
A
#
# COMPACT_ATOMS: atom_id res chain seq x y z
N MET A 1 -16.84 59.16 -37.04
CA MET A 1 -17.69 58.48 -36.03
C MET A 1 -17.21 57.03 -35.91
N LYS A 2 -17.10 56.54 -34.69
CA LYS A 2 -16.21 55.46 -34.23
C LYS A 2 -16.54 54.08 -34.81
N ASN A 3 -15.51 53.38 -35.30
CA ASN A 3 -15.53 51.93 -35.53
C ASN A 3 -15.41 51.22 -34.16
N VAL A 4 -16.36 50.35 -33.85
CA VAL A 4 -16.38 49.53 -32.63
C VAL A 4 -15.73 48.19 -32.96
N TYR A 5 -14.64 47.86 -32.28
CA TYR A 5 -14.04 46.53 -32.27
C TYR A 5 -14.76 45.67 -31.22
N ILE A 6 -15.37 44.56 -31.65
CA ILE A 6 -15.91 43.54 -30.75
C ILE A 6 -14.81 42.52 -30.52
N TYR A 7 -14.27 42.49 -29.30
CA TYR A 7 -13.40 41.43 -28.81
C TYR A 7 -14.26 40.19 -28.50
N ILE A 8 -14.06 39.10 -29.24
CA ILE A 8 -14.60 37.79 -28.88
C ILE A 8 -13.61 37.17 -27.89
N ALA A 9 -14.04 37.04 -26.63
CA ALA A 9 -13.31 36.30 -25.61
C ALA A 9 -13.43 34.79 -25.91
N LEU A 10 -12.31 34.15 -26.26
CA LEU A 10 -12.18 32.69 -26.27
C LEU A 10 -12.08 32.20 -24.82
N THR A 11 -13.21 31.81 -24.24
CA THR A 11 -13.22 30.98 -23.02
C THR A 11 -12.83 29.57 -23.39
N GLY A 12 -11.63 29.15 -22.98
CA GLY A 12 -11.14 27.79 -23.14
C GLY A 12 -12.03 26.79 -22.39
N MET A 13 -12.59 25.83 -23.12
CA MET A 13 -13.19 24.64 -22.53
C MET A 13 -12.07 23.74 -22.03
N PHE A 14 -11.93 23.63 -20.70
CA PHE A 14 -11.20 22.53 -20.08
C PHE A 14 -11.99 21.25 -20.32
N LEU A 15 -11.45 20.37 -21.17
CA LEU A 15 -11.96 19.03 -21.39
C LEU A 15 -11.63 18.19 -20.15
N ASN A 16 -12.57 18.07 -19.21
CA ASN A 16 -12.49 17.11 -18.11
C ASN A 16 -12.56 15.70 -18.72
N GLY A 17 -11.40 15.10 -18.97
CA GLY A 17 -11.30 13.68 -19.29
C GLY A 17 -11.65 12.86 -18.06
N MET A 18 -12.92 12.46 -17.94
CA MET A 18 -13.29 11.36 -17.05
C MET A 18 -12.53 10.12 -17.51
N VAL A 19 -11.56 9.68 -16.70
CA VAL A 19 -11.01 8.32 -16.82
C VAL A 19 -12.16 7.38 -16.46
N CYS A 20 -12.78 6.80 -17.48
CA CYS A 20 -13.83 5.81 -17.31
C CYS A 20 -13.17 4.50 -16.85
N LEU A 21 -12.97 4.35 -15.54
CA LEU A 21 -12.65 3.06 -14.94
C LEU A 21 -13.85 2.14 -15.23
N GLY A 22 -13.67 1.24 -16.20
CA GLY A 22 -14.74 0.36 -16.67
C GLY A 22 -15.19 -0.59 -15.56
N GLN A 23 -16.30 -0.28 -14.89
CA GLN A 23 -16.96 -1.21 -13.98
C GLN A 23 -17.60 -2.35 -14.80
N LYS A 24 -16.93 -3.51 -14.87
CA LYS A 24 -17.68 -4.76 -15.01
C LYS A 24 -18.48 -4.91 -13.72
N LYS A 25 -19.81 -5.09 -13.81
CA LYS A 25 -20.67 -5.49 -12.70
C LYS A 25 -20.22 -6.87 -12.18
N GLY A 26 -19.18 -6.88 -11.35
CA GLY A 26 -18.79 -8.00 -10.50
C GLY A 26 -19.54 -7.93 -9.18
N THR A 27 -19.57 -9.05 -8.46
CA THR A 27 -20.01 -9.12 -7.07
C THR A 27 -19.25 -8.10 -6.24
N GLU A 28 -19.94 -7.14 -5.64
CA GLU A 28 -19.33 -6.18 -4.72
C GLU A 28 -18.72 -6.94 -3.54
N PHE A 29 -17.44 -6.74 -3.28
CA PHE A 29 -16.78 -7.38 -2.15
C PHE A 29 -17.32 -6.81 -0.84
N SER A 30 -17.66 -7.70 0.09
CA SER A 30 -18.04 -7.33 1.46
C SER A 30 -16.92 -7.73 2.41
N TYR A 31 -16.23 -6.71 2.91
CA TYR A 31 -15.15 -6.87 3.88
C TYR A 31 -15.71 -6.69 5.29
N PHE A 32 -15.68 -7.77 6.08
CA PHE A 32 -16.14 -7.81 7.47
C PHE A 32 -17.58 -7.31 7.69
N ASN A 33 -18.43 -7.33 6.64
CA ASN A 33 -19.80 -6.78 6.65
C ASN A 33 -19.85 -5.29 7.08
N LEU A 34 -18.80 -4.54 6.80
CA LEU A 34 -18.70 -3.13 7.13
C LEU A 34 -19.27 -2.26 6.00
N ALA A 35 -19.87 -1.13 6.38
CA ALA A 35 -20.26 -0.11 5.41
C ALA A 35 -19.02 0.60 4.86
N VAL A 36 -18.94 0.73 3.54
CA VAL A 36 -17.83 1.40 2.87
C VAL A 36 -17.85 2.90 3.19
N PRO A 37 -16.75 3.47 3.75
CA PRO A 37 -16.59 4.91 3.87
C PRO A 37 -16.48 5.58 2.50
N LYS A 38 -17.18 6.70 2.32
CA LYS A 38 -17.26 7.39 1.02
C LYS A 38 -16.06 8.29 0.76
N ASP A 39 -16.06 9.47 1.35
CA ASP A 39 -15.10 10.56 1.07
C ASP A 39 -14.05 10.74 2.19
N THR A 40 -14.33 10.23 3.38
CA THR A 40 -13.43 10.33 4.54
C THR A 40 -12.95 8.95 4.94
N PRO A 41 -11.61 8.70 5.00
CA PRO A 41 -11.10 7.41 5.43
C PRO A 41 -11.48 7.09 6.88
N THR A 42 -11.82 5.83 7.13
CA THR A 42 -12.08 5.32 8.49
C THR A 42 -11.19 4.14 8.81
N VAL A 43 -11.07 3.78 10.09
CA VAL A 43 -10.31 2.60 10.52
C VAL A 43 -10.97 1.34 9.97
N PHE A 44 -10.19 0.51 9.27
CA PHE A 44 -10.66 -0.74 8.70
C PHE A 44 -10.69 -1.85 9.74
N ALA A 45 -11.82 -2.57 9.81
CA ALA A 45 -12.04 -3.74 10.66
C ALA A 45 -11.53 -3.54 12.11
N SER A 46 -11.93 -2.42 12.72
CA SER A 46 -11.59 -2.04 14.09
C SER A 46 -11.89 -3.15 15.10
N GLY A 47 -10.91 -3.48 15.94
CA GLY A 47 -10.97 -4.56 16.92
C GLY A 47 -10.72 -5.96 16.36
N ILE A 48 -10.58 -6.12 15.04
CA ILE A 48 -10.25 -7.39 14.38
C ILE A 48 -8.88 -7.29 13.71
N ILE A 49 -8.72 -6.36 12.76
CA ILE A 49 -7.46 -6.11 12.07
C ILE A 49 -6.76 -4.92 12.70
N SER A 50 -7.39 -3.75 12.66
CA SER A 50 -6.85 -2.57 13.34
C SER A 50 -7.15 -2.69 14.82
N THR A 51 -6.11 -2.86 15.64
CA THR A 51 -6.20 -3.10 17.07
C THR A 51 -5.28 -2.14 17.81
N HIS A 52 -4.83 -2.51 19.01
CA HIS A 52 -3.84 -1.76 19.78
C HIS A 52 -2.41 -2.07 19.37
N HIS A 53 -2.20 -2.97 18.41
CA HIS A 53 -0.89 -3.22 17.84
C HIS A 53 -0.59 -2.18 16.76
N ASN A 54 0.56 -2.36 16.10
CA ASN A 54 1.05 -1.48 15.06
C ASN A 54 0.83 -2.17 13.71
N GLU A 55 -0.34 -1.99 13.12
CA GLU A 55 -0.71 -2.67 11.88
C GLU A 55 -0.25 -1.89 10.65
N TYR A 56 0.32 -2.61 9.69
CA TYR A 56 0.87 -2.09 8.45
C TYR A 56 0.38 -2.94 7.29
N ASN A 57 0.22 -2.27 6.14
CA ASN A 57 0.02 -2.84 4.81
C ASN A 57 -1.14 -3.86 4.75
N SER A 58 -1.60 -4.17 3.54
CA SER A 58 -2.53 -5.27 3.36
C SER A 58 -2.55 -5.71 1.91
N THR A 59 -2.98 -6.94 1.69
CA THR A 59 -3.33 -7.43 0.37
C THR A 59 -4.51 -8.37 0.45
N PHE A 60 -5.29 -8.42 -0.63
CA PHE A 60 -6.43 -9.33 -0.76
C PHE A 60 -6.16 -10.37 -1.83
N SER A 61 -6.64 -11.59 -1.64
CA SER A 61 -6.74 -12.54 -2.76
C SER A 61 -7.66 -11.97 -3.85
N PRO A 62 -7.47 -12.32 -5.14
CA PRO A 62 -8.27 -11.75 -6.23
C PRO A 62 -9.79 -11.98 -6.10
N ASP A 63 -10.20 -13.02 -5.39
CA ASP A 63 -11.59 -13.34 -5.08
C ASP A 63 -12.13 -12.61 -3.83
N GLY A 64 -11.31 -11.79 -3.17
CA GLY A 64 -11.66 -10.99 -2.00
C GLY A 64 -11.91 -11.79 -0.72
N ASN A 65 -11.63 -13.09 -0.70
CA ASN A 65 -11.93 -13.98 0.43
C ASN A 65 -10.76 -14.19 1.40
N VAL A 66 -9.57 -13.72 1.07
CA VAL A 66 -8.40 -13.76 1.94
C VAL A 66 -7.86 -12.35 2.06
N ILE A 67 -7.47 -11.97 3.27
CA ILE A 67 -6.64 -10.79 3.52
C ILE A 67 -5.37 -11.22 4.25
N LEU A 68 -4.25 -10.65 3.82
CA LEU A 68 -3.00 -10.66 4.56
C LEU A 68 -2.67 -9.23 4.98
N TYR A 69 -2.09 -9.07 6.18
CA TYR A 69 -1.62 -7.78 6.68
C TYR A 69 -0.44 -8.01 7.63
N THR A 70 0.32 -6.96 7.94
CA THR A 70 1.49 -7.05 8.82
C THR A 70 1.20 -6.41 10.18
N ILE A 71 1.70 -7.04 11.25
CA ILE A 71 1.91 -6.38 12.55
C ILE A 71 3.40 -6.12 12.73
N ALA A 72 3.73 -4.88 13.09
CA ALA A 72 5.09 -4.38 13.19
C ALA A 72 5.56 -4.19 14.63
N ASN A 73 6.75 -4.67 14.96
CA ASN A 73 7.57 -4.13 16.02
C ASN A 73 8.79 -3.45 15.38
N ASN A 74 8.72 -2.13 15.21
CA ASN A 74 9.69 -1.36 14.43
C ASN A 74 10.40 -0.29 15.28
N THR A 75 10.83 -0.67 16.49
CA THR A 75 11.70 0.19 17.30
C THR A 75 13.07 0.37 16.65
N TYR A 76 13.81 1.42 17.05
CA TYR A 76 15.15 1.70 16.53
C TYR A 76 16.13 0.51 16.58
N TYR A 77 15.99 -0.38 17.57
CA TYR A 77 16.88 -1.53 17.77
C TYR A 77 16.27 -2.87 17.36
N ASN A 78 14.98 -2.90 17.02
CA ASN A 78 14.28 -4.15 16.71
C ASN A 78 13.28 -3.91 15.60
N ARG A 79 13.50 -4.63 14.49
CA ARG A 79 12.67 -4.62 13.28
C ARG A 79 12.13 -6.03 13.09
N PHE A 80 11.04 -6.35 13.79
CA PHE A 80 10.37 -7.65 13.70
C PHE A 80 8.93 -7.48 13.23
N TYR A 81 8.65 -7.95 12.02
CA TYR A 81 7.33 -7.94 11.41
C TYR A 81 6.77 -9.35 11.31
N THR A 82 5.45 -9.47 11.42
CA THR A 82 4.75 -10.75 11.25
C THR A 82 3.54 -10.56 10.37
N ILE A 83 3.38 -11.46 9.39
CA ILE A 83 2.24 -11.46 8.49
C ILE A 83 1.11 -12.30 9.09
N PHE A 84 -0.08 -11.73 9.15
CA PHE A 84 -1.31 -12.35 9.60
C PHE A 84 -2.24 -12.63 8.42
N ILE A 85 -3.13 -13.59 8.59
CA ILE A 85 -4.16 -13.98 7.63
C ILE A 85 -5.54 -13.98 8.27
N CYS A 86 -6.54 -13.47 7.55
CA CYS A 86 -7.96 -13.79 7.80
C CYS A 86 -8.57 -14.38 6.52
N LYS A 87 -9.49 -15.33 6.69
CA LYS A 87 -10.20 -15.98 5.57
C LYS A 87 -11.71 -15.78 5.70
N ARG A 88 -12.41 -15.63 4.59
CA ARG A 88 -13.87 -15.58 4.53
C ARG A 88 -14.43 -16.95 4.13
N ILE A 89 -14.99 -17.66 5.10
CA ILE A 89 -15.53 -19.01 4.92
C ILE A 89 -17.04 -18.94 5.09
N LYS A 90 -17.80 -19.36 4.07
CA LYS A 90 -19.28 -19.33 4.07
C LYS A 90 -19.85 -17.95 4.46
N GLY A 91 -19.21 -16.89 3.96
CA GLY A 91 -19.62 -15.50 4.19
C GLY A 91 -19.11 -14.86 5.48
N GLN A 92 -18.51 -15.63 6.40
CA GLN A 92 -17.99 -15.14 7.69
C GLN A 92 -16.46 -15.07 7.67
N TRP A 93 -15.91 -13.99 8.22
CA TRP A 93 -14.47 -13.83 8.36
C TRP A 93 -13.95 -14.55 9.62
N THR A 94 -12.83 -15.25 9.51
CA THR A 94 -12.12 -15.84 10.64
C THR A 94 -11.42 -14.75 11.46
N SER A 95 -11.09 -15.06 12.71
CA SER A 95 -10.13 -14.26 13.49
C SER A 95 -8.75 -14.28 12.82
N PRO A 96 -7.90 -13.28 13.08
CA PRO A 96 -6.53 -13.26 12.58
C PRO A 96 -5.69 -14.40 13.14
N GLU A 97 -4.88 -15.01 12.27
CA GLU A 97 -3.87 -16.01 12.62
C GLU A 97 -2.54 -15.66 11.96
N ILE A 98 -1.41 -16.08 12.52
CA ILE A 98 -0.10 -15.93 11.85
C ILE A 98 -0.11 -16.81 10.60
N VAL A 99 0.25 -16.24 9.44
CA VAL A 99 0.28 -17.01 8.19
C VAL A 99 1.39 -18.06 8.25
N SER A 100 1.18 -19.22 7.62
CA SER A 100 2.04 -20.41 7.77
C SER A 100 3.51 -20.24 7.36
N PHE A 101 3.85 -19.15 6.66
CA PHE A 101 5.21 -18.83 6.23
C PHE A 101 5.82 -17.65 7.01
N SER A 102 5.18 -17.19 8.09
CA SER A 102 5.65 -16.08 8.92
C SER A 102 5.78 -16.44 10.40
N GLY A 103 6.34 -15.53 11.20
CA GLY A 103 6.46 -15.63 12.66
C GLY A 103 7.79 -16.22 13.15
N GLN A 104 8.70 -16.58 12.25
CA GLN A 104 10.05 -17.04 12.59
C GLN A 104 11.15 -16.03 12.24
N TYR A 105 10.92 -15.25 11.18
CA TYR A 105 11.79 -14.20 10.71
C TYR A 105 10.99 -12.90 10.68
N SER A 106 11.66 -11.79 10.39
CA SER A 106 10.95 -10.55 10.12
C SER A 106 10.36 -10.68 8.72
N ASP A 107 9.03 -10.78 8.61
CA ASP A 107 8.33 -10.90 7.33
C ASP A 107 7.26 -9.80 7.23
N ALA A 108 7.21 -9.11 6.09
CA ALA A 108 6.30 -8.00 5.86
C ALA A 108 5.85 -7.90 4.40
N ASP A 109 5.06 -6.87 4.11
CA ASP A 109 4.61 -6.45 2.78
C ASP A 109 4.12 -7.58 1.87
N PRO A 110 3.13 -8.38 2.32
CA PRO A 110 2.51 -9.37 1.47
C PRO A 110 1.78 -8.70 0.31
N PHE A 111 1.91 -9.28 -0.89
CA PHE A 111 1.18 -8.89 -2.09
C PHE A 111 0.70 -10.13 -2.85
N PHE A 112 -0.62 -10.31 -2.91
CA PHE A 112 -1.24 -11.38 -3.69
C PHE A 112 -1.09 -11.10 -5.18
N THR A 113 -0.68 -12.12 -5.94
CA THR A 113 -0.61 -11.98 -7.39
C THR A 113 -2.00 -11.79 -8.00
N PRO A 114 -2.14 -10.99 -9.07
CA PRO A 114 -3.44 -10.80 -9.73
C PRO A 114 -4.08 -12.09 -10.24
N ASP A 115 -3.27 -13.13 -10.53
CA ASP A 115 -3.76 -14.45 -10.94
C ASP A 115 -4.11 -15.38 -9.76
N GLY A 116 -3.89 -14.93 -8.52
CA GLY A 116 -4.25 -15.64 -7.29
C GLY A 116 -3.40 -16.86 -6.98
N LYS A 117 -2.29 -17.08 -7.71
CA LYS A 117 -1.46 -18.28 -7.57
C LYS A 117 -0.33 -18.17 -6.56
N GLY A 118 -0.12 -16.99 -5.99
CA GLY A 118 0.89 -16.82 -4.95
C GLY A 118 0.89 -15.45 -4.31
N VAL A 119 1.86 -15.27 -3.42
CA VAL A 119 2.09 -14.05 -2.67
C VAL A 119 3.58 -13.73 -2.74
N TYR A 120 3.88 -12.50 -3.14
CA TYR A 120 5.20 -11.89 -2.93
C TYR A 120 5.21 -11.25 -1.55
N PHE A 121 6.36 -11.23 -0.90
CA PHE A 121 6.52 -10.61 0.41
C PHE A 121 8.00 -10.39 0.70
N ILE A 122 8.33 -9.63 1.73
CA ILE A 122 9.72 -9.38 2.11
C ILE A 122 10.09 -10.16 3.36
N SER A 123 11.35 -10.61 3.46
CA SER A 123 11.82 -11.38 4.60
C SER A 123 13.31 -11.24 4.86
N THR A 124 13.70 -11.21 6.13
CA THR A 124 15.10 -11.29 6.57
C THR A 124 15.62 -12.72 6.70
N ARG A 125 14.85 -13.73 6.24
CA ARG A 125 15.23 -15.12 6.41
C ARG A 125 16.55 -15.49 5.69
N PRO A 126 17.28 -16.50 6.20
CA PRO A 126 18.54 -16.94 5.59
C PRO A 126 18.38 -17.40 4.14
N VAL A 127 19.28 -16.96 3.27
CA VAL A 127 19.40 -17.44 1.88
C VAL A 127 20.43 -18.57 1.78
N VAL A 128 21.57 -18.43 2.47
CA VAL A 128 22.63 -19.45 2.56
C VAL A 128 22.91 -19.75 4.03
N GLY A 129 22.94 -21.04 4.37
CA GLY A 129 23.20 -21.46 5.75
C GLY A 129 22.04 -21.13 6.69
N LYS A 130 22.35 -20.61 7.88
CA LYS A 130 21.37 -20.31 8.95
C LYS A 130 21.41 -18.85 9.44
N ALA A 131 22.29 -18.02 8.90
CA ALA A 131 22.42 -16.63 9.32
C ALA A 131 21.23 -15.81 8.80
N VAL A 132 20.50 -15.18 9.73
CA VAL A 132 19.43 -14.22 9.41
C VAL A 132 20.08 -13.00 8.77
N LYS A 133 19.44 -12.47 7.73
CA LYS A 133 19.88 -11.25 7.06
C LYS A 133 19.60 -10.01 7.90
N GLU A 134 20.35 -8.96 7.66
CA GLU A 134 20.08 -7.63 8.23
C GLU A 134 19.08 -6.85 7.36
N ASP A 135 19.16 -7.04 6.05
CA ASP A 135 18.33 -6.46 5.01
C ASP A 135 17.16 -7.36 4.60
N PHE A 136 16.12 -6.75 4.05
CA PHE A 136 14.96 -7.44 3.48
C PHE A 136 15.18 -7.80 2.03
N ASP A 137 15.01 -9.09 1.73
CA ASP A 137 14.89 -9.60 0.36
C ASP A 137 13.42 -9.83 0.00
N ILE A 138 13.09 -9.80 -1.29
CA ILE A 138 11.80 -10.25 -1.81
C ILE A 138 11.79 -11.78 -1.99
N TRP A 139 10.72 -12.38 -1.49
CA TRP A 139 10.40 -13.80 -1.54
C TRP A 139 9.03 -14.03 -2.19
N TYR A 140 8.80 -15.26 -2.62
CA TYR A 140 7.54 -15.73 -3.17
C TYR A 140 7.08 -17.01 -2.47
N VAL A 141 5.77 -17.15 -2.25
CA VAL A 141 5.13 -18.41 -1.89
C VAL A 141 4.01 -18.71 -2.89
N SER A 142 3.91 -19.97 -3.32
CA SER A 142 2.73 -20.40 -4.07
C SER A 142 1.50 -20.45 -3.16
N TYR A 143 0.32 -20.24 -3.74
CA TYR A 143 -0.97 -20.36 -3.08
C TYR A 143 -1.89 -21.24 -3.92
N GLN A 144 -2.23 -22.42 -3.41
CA GLN A 144 -3.05 -23.41 -4.11
C GLN A 144 -3.89 -24.19 -3.10
N ASN A 145 -5.14 -24.48 -3.44
CA ASN A 145 -6.08 -25.21 -2.57
C ASN A 145 -6.13 -24.62 -1.15
N GLU A 146 -6.18 -23.29 -1.05
CA GLU A 146 -6.20 -22.53 0.20
C GLU A 146 -4.97 -22.68 1.12
N THR A 147 -3.86 -23.21 0.59
CA THR A 147 -2.61 -23.44 1.31
C THR A 147 -1.44 -22.71 0.66
N PHE A 148 -0.48 -22.27 1.49
CA PHE A 148 0.76 -21.68 1.03
C PHE A 148 1.86 -22.73 0.92
N GLY A 149 2.66 -22.63 -0.15
CA GLY A 149 3.85 -23.45 -0.35
C GLY A 149 5.03 -23.03 0.53
N LYS A 150 6.21 -23.54 0.17
CA LYS A 150 7.48 -23.12 0.80
C LYS A 150 7.94 -21.79 0.22
N PRO A 151 8.47 -20.87 1.05
CA PRO A 151 9.07 -19.64 0.54
C PRO A 151 10.24 -19.88 -0.41
N GLN A 152 10.29 -19.08 -1.46
CA GLN A 152 11.30 -19.11 -2.51
C GLN A 152 11.91 -17.71 -2.64
N HIS A 153 13.23 -17.61 -2.52
CA HIS A 153 13.96 -16.36 -2.74
C HIS A 153 13.94 -16.01 -4.23
N LEU A 154 13.79 -14.73 -4.59
CA LEU A 154 13.77 -14.31 -6.00
C LEU A 154 15.14 -14.22 -6.68
N GLY A 155 16.20 -14.50 -5.94
CA GLY A 155 17.57 -14.48 -6.42
C GLY A 155 18.15 -13.07 -6.53
N ASN A 156 19.48 -13.01 -6.68
CA ASN A 156 20.25 -11.77 -6.67
C ASN A 156 20.09 -10.91 -7.94
N GLN A 157 19.20 -11.33 -8.85
CA GLN A 157 18.80 -10.52 -10.00
C GLN A 157 17.74 -9.48 -9.61
N ILE A 158 16.94 -9.79 -8.59
CA ILE A 158 15.93 -8.90 -8.00
C ILE A 158 16.49 -8.31 -6.72
N ASN A 159 16.97 -9.18 -5.84
CA ASN A 159 17.42 -8.80 -4.50
C ASN A 159 18.88 -8.30 -4.55
N SER A 160 19.16 -7.21 -3.85
CA SER A 160 20.48 -6.57 -3.84
C SER A 160 21.17 -6.75 -2.48
N SER A 161 22.06 -5.82 -2.12
CA SER A 161 22.65 -5.74 -0.78
C SER A 161 21.96 -4.69 0.09
N ASN A 162 20.87 -4.11 -0.42
CA ASN A 162 20.08 -3.07 0.21
C ASN A 162 18.72 -3.66 0.62
N ASP A 163 17.93 -2.90 1.37
CA ASP A 163 16.53 -3.27 1.59
C ASP A 163 15.74 -3.20 0.28
N GLU A 164 15.06 -4.31 -0.06
CA GLU A 164 13.96 -4.32 -1.02
C GLU A 164 12.61 -4.44 -0.28
N LEU A 165 11.73 -3.46 -0.51
CA LEU A 165 10.47 -3.31 0.22
C LEU A 165 9.25 -3.30 -0.70
N TYR A 166 8.09 -3.62 -0.13
CA TYR A 166 6.78 -3.41 -0.75
C TYR A 166 6.61 -3.93 -2.19
N PRO A 167 6.77 -5.23 -2.43
CA PRO A 167 6.57 -5.80 -3.76
C PRO A 167 5.11 -5.66 -4.21
N SER A 168 4.91 -5.29 -5.47
CA SER A 168 3.62 -5.24 -6.14
C SER A 168 3.76 -5.76 -7.57
N VAL A 169 2.76 -6.46 -8.10
CA VAL A 169 2.86 -7.16 -9.39
C VAL A 169 1.67 -6.87 -10.27
N SER A 170 1.94 -6.51 -11.52
CA SER A 170 0.90 -6.29 -12.53
C SER A 170 0.41 -7.60 -13.16
N ALA A 171 -0.70 -7.57 -13.91
CA ALA A 171 -1.23 -8.73 -14.63
C ALA A 171 -0.28 -9.22 -15.74
N LYS A 172 0.69 -8.40 -16.18
CA LYS A 172 1.77 -8.80 -17.09
C LYS A 172 2.89 -9.55 -16.36
N GLY A 173 2.85 -9.60 -15.04
CA GLY A 173 3.88 -10.18 -14.18
C GLY A 173 5.03 -9.23 -13.84
N ASN A 174 5.01 -7.96 -14.29
CA ASN A 174 6.05 -7.00 -13.94
C ASN A 174 6.03 -6.75 -12.44
N LEU A 175 7.19 -6.82 -11.80
CA LEU A 175 7.37 -6.61 -10.37
C LEU A 175 7.81 -5.16 -10.12
N TYR A 176 7.11 -4.49 -9.22
CA TYR A 176 7.38 -3.15 -8.72
C TYR A 176 7.74 -3.27 -7.25
N PHE A 177 8.72 -2.50 -6.79
CA PHE A 177 9.19 -2.54 -5.40
C PHE A 177 10.00 -1.29 -5.09
N ALA A 178 10.26 -1.00 -3.82
CA ALA A 178 11.19 0.05 -3.42
C ALA A 178 12.57 -0.55 -3.09
N THR A 179 13.65 0.16 -3.38
CA THR A 179 15.01 -0.21 -2.95
C THR A 179 15.70 0.96 -2.26
N GLU A 180 16.53 0.69 -1.26
CA GLU A 180 17.28 1.74 -0.56
C GLU A 180 18.20 2.49 -1.54
N ASN A 181 18.18 3.82 -1.44
CA ASN A 181 19.04 4.72 -2.19
C ASN A 181 19.73 5.68 -1.22
N LYS A 182 21.07 5.72 -1.24
CA LYS A 182 21.88 6.57 -0.33
C LYS A 182 21.60 8.06 -0.43
N LYS A 183 21.11 8.55 -1.58
CA LYS A 183 20.83 9.97 -1.83
C LYS A 183 19.41 10.33 -1.44
N THR A 184 18.44 9.50 -1.81
CA THR A 184 17.00 9.79 -1.73
C THR A 184 16.29 9.01 -0.61
N GLY A 185 16.97 8.10 0.08
CA GLY A 185 16.39 7.18 1.06
C GLY A 185 15.91 5.91 0.38
N TYR A 186 14.88 6.02 -0.46
CA TYR A 186 14.31 4.92 -1.25
C TYR A 186 13.86 5.45 -2.61
N ASP A 187 13.97 4.58 -3.62
CA ASP A 187 13.41 4.81 -4.96
C ASP A 187 12.54 3.62 -5.37
N LEU A 188 11.54 3.90 -6.22
CA LEU A 188 10.70 2.87 -6.82
C LEU A 188 11.35 2.27 -8.06
N MET A 189 11.31 0.94 -8.13
CA MET A 189 11.92 0.11 -9.15
C MET A 189 10.87 -0.69 -9.89
N ILE A 190 11.17 -1.03 -11.14
CA ILE A 190 10.41 -1.99 -11.94
C ILE A 190 11.37 -3.05 -12.52
N SER A 191 10.99 -4.31 -12.34
CA SER A 191 11.55 -5.46 -13.07
C SER A 191 10.49 -6.00 -14.01
N ALA A 192 10.74 -5.86 -15.32
CA ALA A 192 9.85 -6.42 -16.32
C ALA A 192 9.88 -7.96 -16.26
N TYR A 193 8.75 -8.61 -16.51
CA TYR A 193 8.68 -10.07 -16.63
C TYR A 193 8.56 -10.46 -18.10
N LYS A 194 9.58 -11.14 -18.63
CA LYS A 194 9.67 -11.52 -20.04
C LYS A 194 10.15 -12.96 -20.16
N ASN A 195 9.46 -13.75 -20.99
CA ASN A 195 9.82 -15.14 -21.28
C ASN A 195 10.02 -16.00 -20.02
N GLY A 196 9.19 -15.80 -19.00
CA GLY A 196 9.26 -16.56 -17.75
C GLY A 196 10.30 -16.07 -16.74
N GLN A 197 10.96 -14.93 -16.99
CA GLN A 197 12.03 -14.41 -16.15
C GLN A 197 11.91 -12.91 -15.88
N PHE A 198 12.26 -12.54 -14.65
CA PHE A 198 12.45 -11.15 -14.28
C PHE A 198 13.68 -10.57 -14.97
N GLN A 199 13.56 -9.36 -15.48
CA GLN A 199 14.67 -8.60 -16.05
C GLN A 199 15.39 -7.81 -14.95
N LYS A 200 16.59 -7.29 -15.25
CA LYS A 200 17.29 -6.41 -14.32
C LYS A 200 16.39 -5.23 -13.92
N PRO A 201 16.18 -4.97 -12.62
CA PRO A 201 15.40 -3.83 -12.16
C PRO A 201 15.99 -2.49 -12.63
N VAL A 202 15.11 -1.56 -12.95
CA VAL A 202 15.44 -0.16 -13.27
C VAL A 202 14.51 0.77 -12.52
N GLY A 203 14.92 2.02 -12.29
CA GLY A 203 14.03 3.04 -11.70
C GLY A 203 12.77 3.21 -12.55
N ILE A 204 11.61 3.37 -11.89
CA ILE A 204 10.32 3.34 -12.57
C ILE A 204 10.14 4.52 -13.55
N SER A 205 10.55 5.72 -13.15
CA SER A 205 10.52 6.95 -13.96
C SER A 205 11.06 8.13 -13.15
N ASP A 206 11.77 9.06 -13.80
CA ASP A 206 12.17 10.35 -13.22
C ASP A 206 10.97 11.28 -12.93
N SER A 207 9.76 10.93 -13.40
CA SER A 207 8.52 11.64 -13.05
C SER A 207 7.93 11.19 -11.71
N ILE A 208 8.40 10.05 -11.19
CA ILE A 208 7.96 9.48 -9.91
C ILE A 208 9.10 9.54 -8.90
N ASN A 209 10.29 9.01 -9.24
CA ASN A 209 11.47 9.09 -8.40
C ASN A 209 12.08 10.48 -8.53
N THR A 210 11.99 11.25 -7.46
CA THR A 210 12.45 12.63 -7.35
C THR A 210 13.73 12.71 -6.51
N ASP A 211 14.10 13.91 -6.04
CA ASP A 211 15.15 14.04 -5.03
C ASP A 211 14.64 13.74 -3.59
N ASN A 212 13.36 13.36 -3.44
CA ASN A 212 12.74 12.95 -2.18
C ASN A 212 12.73 11.43 -2.02
N THR A 213 12.17 10.95 -0.91
CA THR A 213 12.00 9.50 -0.66
C THR A 213 10.67 9.01 -1.21
N GLU A 214 10.72 8.10 -2.18
CA GLU A 214 9.55 7.43 -2.76
C GLU A 214 9.59 5.91 -2.49
N PHE A 215 8.53 5.39 -1.88
CA PHE A 215 8.44 3.99 -1.47
C PHE A 215 6.99 3.52 -1.41
N ASP A 216 6.78 2.24 -1.05
CA ASP A 216 5.48 1.61 -0.90
C ASP A 216 4.51 1.87 -2.05
N ALA A 217 4.67 1.11 -3.14
CA ALA A 217 3.87 1.30 -4.34
C ALA A 217 2.89 0.16 -4.59
N PHE A 218 1.61 0.53 -4.78
CA PHE A 218 0.62 -0.31 -5.44
C PHE A 218 0.57 0.04 -6.93
N VAL A 219 0.77 -0.96 -7.80
CA VAL A 219 0.48 -0.82 -9.23
C VAL A 219 -0.88 -1.45 -9.58
N ALA A 220 -1.69 -0.75 -10.37
CA ALA A 220 -2.91 -1.33 -10.91
C ALA A 220 -2.57 -2.57 -11.77
N PRO A 221 -3.40 -3.64 -11.78
CA PRO A 221 -3.08 -4.84 -12.55
C PRO A 221 -2.86 -4.59 -14.05
N ASP A 222 -3.53 -3.60 -14.63
CA ASP A 222 -3.36 -3.19 -16.02
C ASP A 222 -2.26 -2.15 -16.24
N GLU A 223 -1.57 -1.75 -15.18
CA GLU A 223 -0.54 -0.70 -15.13
C GLU A 223 -1.05 0.69 -15.52
N SER A 224 -2.36 0.93 -15.45
CA SER A 224 -2.96 2.23 -15.80
C SER A 224 -2.64 3.35 -14.80
N TYR A 225 -2.42 3.00 -13.54
CA TYR A 225 -2.00 3.92 -12.49
C TYR A 225 -1.14 3.20 -11.43
N ILE A 226 -0.42 4.01 -10.67
CA ILE A 226 0.35 3.61 -9.49
C ILE A 226 0.03 4.57 -8.35
N ILE A 227 -0.20 4.03 -7.15
CA ILE A 227 -0.34 4.81 -5.92
C ILE A 227 0.87 4.48 -5.06
N TYR A 228 1.55 5.51 -4.55
CA TYR A 228 2.79 5.34 -3.81
C TYR A 228 2.91 6.37 -2.68
N THR A 229 3.83 6.10 -1.76
CA THR A 229 4.17 7.02 -0.67
C THR A 229 5.35 7.90 -1.08
N SER A 230 5.26 9.21 -0.82
CA SER A 230 6.39 10.13 -0.95
C SER A 230 6.52 10.99 0.30
N MET A 231 7.76 11.15 0.79
CA MET A 231 8.09 12.05 1.90
C MET A 231 8.68 13.35 1.35
N GLY A 232 7.91 14.44 1.38
CA GLY A 232 8.37 15.74 0.90
C GLY A 232 8.04 16.04 -0.57
N GLY A 233 7.16 15.24 -1.19
CA GLY A 233 6.64 15.50 -2.52
C GLY A 233 5.91 16.84 -2.68
N LYS A 234 5.53 17.17 -3.92
CA LYS A 234 4.82 18.43 -4.20
C LYS A 234 3.43 18.44 -3.55
N ASN A 235 3.10 19.52 -2.84
CA ASN A 235 1.83 19.69 -2.09
C ASN A 235 1.67 18.72 -0.90
N ASN A 236 2.78 18.21 -0.37
CA ASN A 236 2.82 17.34 0.80
C ASN A 236 2.10 17.96 2.02
N VAL A 237 1.33 17.12 2.73
CA VAL A 237 0.48 17.45 3.87
C VAL A 237 1.14 17.04 5.19
N GLY A 238 1.64 15.81 5.28
CA GLY A 238 2.16 15.21 6.51
C GLY A 238 3.65 14.86 6.47
N SER A 239 4.06 13.87 7.26
CA SER A 239 5.45 13.38 7.22
C SER A 239 5.71 12.43 6.06
N GLY A 240 4.66 11.85 5.49
CA GLY A 240 4.68 11.10 4.24
C GLY A 240 3.25 10.92 3.76
N ASP A 241 3.06 11.07 2.46
CA ASP A 241 1.76 11.23 1.84
C ASP A 241 1.58 10.23 0.70
N LEU A 242 0.32 9.86 0.42
CA LEU A 242 -0.03 9.08 -0.75
C LEU A 242 -0.16 9.97 -2.00
N TYR A 243 0.48 9.55 -3.08
CA TYR A 243 0.46 10.16 -4.40
C TYR A 243 -0.03 9.16 -5.43
N ILE A 244 -0.65 9.66 -6.51
CA ILE A 244 -1.03 8.86 -7.67
C ILE A 244 -0.31 9.35 -8.93
N SER A 245 0.15 8.42 -9.75
CA SER A 245 0.62 8.68 -11.11
C SER A 245 -0.12 7.79 -12.10
N PHE A 246 -0.38 8.30 -13.30
CA PHE A 246 -1.08 7.60 -14.36
C PHE A 246 -0.11 7.24 -15.48
N HIS A 247 -0.30 6.07 -16.08
CA HIS A 247 0.48 5.66 -17.24
C HIS A 247 -0.18 6.17 -18.53
N LYS A 248 0.48 7.12 -19.20
CA LYS A 248 0.03 7.71 -20.47
C LYS A 248 0.97 7.31 -21.60
N GLY A 249 0.53 6.38 -22.44
CA GLY A 249 1.37 5.82 -23.50
C GLY A 249 2.47 4.95 -22.93
N ASN A 250 3.72 5.42 -23.01
CA ASN A 250 4.91 4.71 -22.51
C ASN A 250 5.57 5.43 -21.32
N GLN A 251 4.85 6.35 -20.66
CA GLN A 251 5.40 7.17 -19.60
C GLN A 251 4.41 7.31 -18.44
N TRP A 252 4.95 7.27 -17.22
CA TRP A 252 4.25 7.69 -16.02
C TRP A 252 4.16 9.21 -15.98
N THR A 253 3.02 9.76 -15.54
CA THR A 253 2.91 11.18 -15.28
C THR A 253 3.66 11.57 -14.00
N ALA A 254 3.86 12.86 -13.77
CA ALA A 254 4.25 13.33 -12.45
C ALA A 254 3.24 12.92 -11.38
N GLY A 255 3.72 12.60 -10.18
CA GLY A 255 2.87 12.28 -9.03
C GLY A 255 1.95 13.44 -8.64
N LYS A 256 0.67 13.13 -8.44
CA LYS A 256 -0.32 14.04 -7.86
C LYS A 256 -0.63 13.60 -6.44
N ASN A 257 -0.42 14.49 -5.46
CA ASN A 257 -0.81 14.25 -4.07
C ASN A 257 -2.32 13.97 -4.00
N LEU A 258 -2.73 12.95 -3.23
CA LEU A 258 -4.14 12.55 -3.09
C LEU A 258 -4.96 13.46 -2.16
N GLY A 259 -4.37 14.55 -1.66
CA GLY A 259 -5.04 15.64 -0.98
C GLY A 259 -5.29 15.41 0.50
N HIS A 260 -5.61 16.50 1.21
CA HIS A 260 -5.78 16.55 2.67
C HIS A 260 -7.03 15.83 3.20
N ASN A 261 -7.95 15.40 2.33
CA ASN A 261 -9.08 14.56 2.73
C ASN A 261 -8.64 13.11 2.94
N LEU A 262 -7.62 12.66 2.18
CA LEU A 262 -7.04 11.33 2.31
C LEU A 262 -5.83 11.37 3.26
N ASN A 263 -4.83 12.19 2.91
CA ASN A 263 -3.58 12.34 3.64
C ASN A 263 -3.79 13.14 4.92
N SER A 264 -3.13 12.70 5.97
CA SER A 264 -3.11 13.32 7.29
C SER A 264 -1.88 14.21 7.47
N LYS A 265 -1.74 14.81 8.66
CA LYS A 265 -0.52 15.54 9.03
C LYS A 265 0.64 14.62 9.46
N HIS A 266 0.41 13.30 9.43
CA HIS A 266 1.35 12.28 9.90
C HIS A 266 1.80 11.42 8.71
N MET A 267 2.27 10.21 8.96
CA MET A 267 2.66 9.26 7.92
C MET A 267 1.41 8.53 7.42
N ASP A 268 1.14 8.62 6.13
CA ASP A 268 0.17 7.80 5.40
C ASP A 268 0.93 7.03 4.32
N GLN A 269 0.91 5.70 4.41
CA GLN A 269 1.80 4.83 3.64
C GLN A 269 1.17 3.47 3.33
N CYS A 270 1.91 2.58 2.68
CA CYS A 270 1.46 1.23 2.33
C CYS A 270 0.11 1.18 1.58
N PRO A 271 -0.08 1.91 0.46
CA PRO A 271 -1.32 1.88 -0.29
C PRO A 271 -1.58 0.50 -0.92
N MET A 272 -2.84 0.06 -0.91
CA MET A 272 -3.34 -1.12 -1.62
C MET A 272 -4.74 -0.84 -2.15
N VAL A 273 -5.02 -1.20 -3.40
CA VAL A 273 -6.39 -1.12 -3.95
C VAL A 273 -7.02 -2.51 -3.97
N SER A 274 -8.30 -2.61 -3.59
CA SER A 274 -9.04 -3.87 -3.65
C SER A 274 -9.03 -4.49 -5.05
N PRO A 275 -9.20 -5.81 -5.19
CA PRO A 275 -9.16 -6.50 -6.49
C PRO A 275 -10.21 -6.01 -7.50
N ASP A 276 -11.32 -5.43 -7.03
CA ASP A 276 -12.36 -4.80 -7.88
C ASP A 276 -12.02 -3.35 -8.28
N GLY A 277 -10.89 -2.82 -7.84
CA GLY A 277 -10.40 -1.48 -8.15
C GLY A 277 -11.11 -0.34 -7.41
N ARG A 278 -11.99 -0.65 -6.45
CA ARG A 278 -12.90 0.34 -5.85
C ARG A 278 -12.40 0.95 -4.55
N LEU A 279 -11.78 0.17 -3.68
CA LEU A 279 -11.44 0.59 -2.32
C LEU A 279 -9.94 0.78 -2.19
N LEU A 280 -9.53 1.90 -1.62
CA LEU A 280 -8.15 2.14 -1.21
C LEU A 280 -8.00 1.79 0.26
N PHE A 281 -7.00 0.96 0.56
CA PHE A 281 -6.52 0.63 1.90
C PHE A 281 -5.12 1.22 2.07
N PHE A 282 -4.79 1.66 3.27
CA PHE A 282 -3.46 2.21 3.56
C PHE A 282 -3.21 2.25 5.07
N THR A 283 -1.94 2.28 5.48
CA THR A 283 -1.55 2.48 6.87
C THR A 283 -1.52 3.97 7.18
N SER A 284 -2.06 4.39 8.33
CA SER A 284 -1.99 5.78 8.76
C SER A 284 -1.63 5.91 10.24
N PHE A 285 -0.84 6.94 10.53
CA PHE A 285 -0.46 7.38 11.89
C PHE A 285 -1.25 8.63 12.32
N ARG A 286 -2.40 8.88 11.68
CA ARG A 286 -3.15 10.14 11.83
C ARG A 286 -3.55 10.52 13.25
N ASP A 287 -3.62 9.55 14.15
CA ASP A 287 -3.95 9.76 15.57
C ASP A 287 -2.72 9.64 16.46
N SER A 288 -1.56 10.17 16.03
CA SER A 288 -0.27 10.01 16.73
C SER A 288 -0.16 10.61 18.14
N GLN A 289 -1.22 11.22 18.70
CA GLN A 289 -1.18 11.95 19.98
C GLN A 289 -2.46 11.81 20.84
N PRO A 290 -2.97 10.59 21.14
CA PRO A 290 -4.16 10.45 21.98
C PRO A 290 -3.85 10.71 23.47
N TYR A 291 -2.58 10.95 23.82
CA TYR A 291 -2.08 11.08 25.19
C TYR A 291 -1.95 12.53 25.68
N HIS A 292 -2.33 13.51 24.85
CA HIS A 292 -2.37 14.89 25.28
C HIS A 292 -3.68 15.16 26.04
N PHE A 293 -3.59 15.25 27.37
CA PHE A 293 -4.75 15.44 28.24
C PHE A 293 -4.77 16.83 28.88
N GLU A 294 -5.84 17.58 28.67
CA GLU A 294 -6.05 18.90 29.32
C GLU A 294 -6.37 18.80 30.82
N LYS A 295 -6.82 17.62 31.28
CA LYS A 295 -7.18 17.32 32.67
C LYS A 295 -6.55 16.01 33.10
N PRO A 296 -6.30 15.79 34.41
CA PRO A 296 -5.83 14.50 34.90
C PRO A 296 -6.75 13.35 34.47
N VAL A 297 -6.15 12.25 34.02
CA VAL A 297 -6.86 11.06 33.54
C VAL A 297 -6.60 9.89 34.49
N SER A 298 -7.64 9.08 34.75
CA SER A 298 -7.47 7.86 35.56
C SER A 298 -6.65 6.80 34.81
N THR A 299 -5.92 5.96 35.54
CA THR A 299 -5.20 4.82 34.95
C THR A 299 -6.11 3.93 34.11
N SER A 300 -7.36 3.71 34.52
CA SER A 300 -8.32 2.91 33.74
C SER A 300 -8.63 3.54 32.38
N ALA A 301 -8.80 4.86 32.31
CA ALA A 301 -9.04 5.55 31.05
C ALA A 301 -7.78 5.55 30.15
N TYR A 302 -6.59 5.72 30.74
CA TYR A 302 -5.33 5.60 30.01
C TYR A 302 -5.12 4.19 29.42
N LEU A 303 -5.36 3.13 30.20
CA LEU A 303 -5.26 1.76 29.72
C LEU A 303 -6.28 1.44 28.61
N LYS A 304 -7.46 2.08 28.61
CA LYS A 304 -8.42 1.93 27.51
C LYS A 304 -7.89 2.49 26.20
N ILE A 305 -7.19 3.64 26.24
CA ILE A 305 -6.54 4.22 25.06
C ILE A 305 -5.40 3.31 24.59
N LEU A 306 -4.54 2.85 25.51
CA LEU A 306 -3.44 1.95 25.15
C LEU A 306 -3.93 0.67 24.45
N ASN A 307 -5.08 0.13 24.88
CA ASN A 307 -5.64 -1.11 24.34
C ASN A 307 -6.69 -0.90 23.23
N SER A 308 -6.79 0.30 22.65
CA SER A 308 -7.65 0.59 21.49
C SER A 308 -6.83 0.83 20.22
N PRO A 309 -7.46 0.75 19.04
CA PRO A 309 -6.95 1.44 17.86
C PRO A 309 -6.78 2.93 18.12
N LEU A 310 -6.05 3.61 17.24
CA LEU A 310 -5.77 5.05 17.31
C LEU A 310 -5.00 5.43 18.59
N ASN A 311 -4.18 4.50 19.09
CA ASN A 311 -3.31 4.68 20.26
C ASN A 311 -1.95 5.32 19.90
N GLY A 312 -1.86 5.94 18.72
CA GLY A 312 -0.65 6.51 18.16
C GLY A 312 0.27 5.53 17.42
N LEU A 313 -0.07 4.24 17.39
CA LEU A 313 0.51 3.27 16.46
C LEU A 313 -0.23 3.30 15.11
N GLY A 314 0.37 2.64 14.12
CA GLY A 314 -0.20 2.51 12.79
C GLY A 314 -1.45 1.64 12.82
N ASN A 315 -2.49 2.08 12.13
CA ASN A 315 -3.67 1.27 11.85
C ASN A 315 -3.97 1.30 10.36
N ILE A 316 -4.73 0.32 9.88
CA ILE A 316 -5.15 0.24 8.47
C ILE A 316 -6.45 1.04 8.32
N PHE A 317 -6.46 1.96 7.36
CA PHE A 317 -7.60 2.76 6.97
C PHE A 317 -8.09 2.32 5.60
N TRP A 318 -9.35 2.64 5.31
CA TRP A 318 -9.97 2.37 4.01
C TRP A 318 -10.95 3.47 3.60
N VAL A 319 -11.14 3.63 2.29
CA VAL A 319 -12.01 4.63 1.65
C VAL A 319 -12.39 4.19 0.22
N ASP A 320 -13.51 4.69 -0.31
CA ASP A 320 -13.84 4.56 -1.73
C ASP A 320 -12.88 5.40 -2.59
N LEU A 321 -12.07 4.73 -3.40
CA LEU A 321 -11.03 5.36 -4.22
C LEU A 321 -11.64 6.32 -5.24
N HIS A 322 -12.78 5.99 -5.85
CA HIS A 322 -13.39 6.86 -6.86
C HIS A 322 -13.88 8.17 -6.26
N MET A 323 -14.43 8.12 -5.04
CA MET A 323 -14.85 9.32 -4.32
C MET A 323 -13.65 10.23 -4.03
N VAL A 324 -12.50 9.66 -3.63
CA VAL A 324 -11.26 10.42 -3.43
C VAL A 324 -10.79 11.04 -4.74
N LEU A 325 -10.70 10.26 -5.82
CA LEU A 325 -10.20 10.75 -7.11
C LEU A 325 -11.07 11.85 -7.73
N ASN A 326 -12.37 11.86 -7.46
CA ASN A 326 -13.28 12.91 -7.94
C ASN A 326 -13.08 14.28 -7.26
N THR A 327 -12.30 14.33 -6.17
CA THR A 327 -11.99 15.59 -5.45
C THR A 327 -10.68 16.24 -5.88
N LEU A 328 -9.90 15.60 -6.76
CA LEU A 328 -8.55 16.00 -7.17
C LEU A 328 -8.52 16.93 -8.38
#